data_AF-A0A7X7JQX2-F1
#
_entry.id   AF-A0A7X7JQX2-F1
#
_cell.length_a   1.000
_cell.length_b   1.000
_cell.length_c   1.000
_cell.angle_alpha   90.00
_cell.angle_beta   90.00
_cell.angle_gamma   90.00
#
_symmetry.space_group_name_H-M   'P 1'
#
loop_
_entity.id
_entity.type
_entity.pdbx_description
1 polymer ?
#
loop_
_entity_poly.entity_id
_entity_poly.type
_entity_poly.pdbx_seq_one_letter_code
_entity_poly.pdbx_strand_id
1 'polypeptide(L)' 'MPPEDRLELIGELWDSLRRVPDAIPVPDAHRDELDARLHAIENGEAELVEWDEALRRMRR' A
#
# COMPACT_ATOMS: atom_id res chain seq x y z
N MET A 1 1.31 15.07 22.90
CA MET A 1 0.34 14.12 22.32
C MET A 1 0.84 12.72 22.62
N PRO A 2 0.09 11.94 23.39
CA PRO A 2 0.31 10.50 23.56
C PRO A 2 0.42 9.76 22.21
N PRO A 3 1.16 8.63 22.13
CA PRO A 3 1.27 7.85 20.90
C PRO A 3 -0.07 7.40 20.30
N GLU A 4 -1.06 7.08 21.13
CA GLU A 4 -2.41 6.66 20.76
C GLU A 4 -3.17 7.77 20.00
N ASP A 5 -3.20 8.98 20.54
CA ASP A 5 -3.83 10.14 19.90
C ASP A 5 -3.20 10.45 18.54
N ARG A 6 -1.89 10.20 18.38
CA ARG A 6 -1.20 10.37 17.09
C ARG A 6 -1.64 9.34 16.05
N LEU A 7 -1.87 8.09 16.47
CA LEU A 7 -2.35 7.03 15.58
C LEU A 7 -3.79 7.30 15.16
N GLU A 8 -4.63 7.76 16.09
CA GLU A 8 -6.00 8.17 15.80
C GLU A 8 -6.03 9.30 14.76
N LEU A 9 -5.21 10.33 14.95
CA LEU A 9 -5.07 11.43 13.99
C LEU A 9 -4.59 10.97 12.60
N ILE A 10 -3.67 10.01 12.53
CA ILE A 10 -3.24 9.41 11.25
C ILE A 10 -4.42 8.69 10.58
N GLY A 11 -5.25 7.99 11.36
CA GLY A 11 -6.47 7.35 10.87
C GLY A 11 -7.47 8.35 10.31
N GLU A 12 -7.77 9.43 11.03
CA GLU A 12 -8.67 10.49 10.57
C GLU A 12 -8.15 11.19 9.31
N LEU A 13 -6.84 11.44 9.25
CA LEU A 13 -6.19 11.98 8.06
C LEU A 13 -6.38 11.03 6.87
N TRP A 14 -6.14 9.73 7.08
CA TRP A 14 -6.30 8.72 6.05
C TRP A 14 -7.76 8.65 5.54
N ASP A 15 -8.73 8.70 6.45
CA ASP A 15 -10.16 8.77 6.12
C ASP A 15 -10.49 10.00 5.29
N SER A 16 -9.89 11.14 5.61
CA SER A 16 -10.09 12.37 4.86
C SER A 16 -9.49 12.29 3.45
N LEU A 17 -8.27 11.77 3.31
CA LEU A 17 -7.59 11.63 2.03
C LEU A 17 -8.32 10.67 1.10
N ARG A 18 -8.88 9.56 1.62
CA ARG A 18 -9.61 8.59 0.79
C ARG A 18 -10.83 9.19 0.07
N ARG A 19 -11.40 10.28 0.60
CA ARG A 19 -12.56 10.95 -0.02
C ARG A 19 -12.22 11.64 -1.33
N VAL A 20 -10.94 11.98 -1.54
CA VAL A 20 -10.44 12.61 -2.77
C VAL A 20 -9.14 11.91 -3.17
N PRO A 21 -9.22 10.66 -3.66
CA PRO A 21 -8.03 9.84 -3.91
C PRO A 21 -7.08 10.48 -4.93
N ASP A 22 -7.61 11.24 -5.88
CA ASP A 22 -6.82 11.96 -6.90
C ASP A 22 -6.17 13.25 -6.38
N ALA A 23 -6.46 13.67 -5.14
CA ALA A 23 -5.86 14.87 -4.55
C ALA A 23 -4.37 14.70 -4.25
N ILE A 24 -3.90 13.45 -4.14
CA ILE A 24 -2.48 13.14 -3.97
C ILE A 24 -1.97 12.61 -5.31
N PRO A 25 -1.14 13.39 -6.05
CA PRO A 25 -0.57 12.91 -7.29
C PRO A 25 0.34 11.71 -6.98
N VAL A 26 0.14 10.62 -7.72
CA VAL A 26 1.04 9.47 -7.70
C VAL A 26 2.16 9.73 -8.70
N PRO A 27 3.43 9.82 -8.26
CA PRO A 27 4.59 9.91 -9.14
C PRO A 27 4.61 8.84 -10.22
N ASP A 28 5.02 9.22 -11.44
CA ASP A 28 5.06 8.30 -12.59
C ASP A 28 5.89 7.05 -12.29
N ALA A 29 7.04 7.19 -11.62
CA ALA A 29 7.87 6.06 -11.21
C ALA A 29 7.15 5.03 -10.32
N HIS A 30 6.17 5.44 -9.51
CA HIS A 30 5.36 4.51 -8.73
C HIS A 30 4.28 3.83 -9.57
N ARG A 31 3.74 4.51 -10.59
CA ARG A 31 2.80 3.91 -11.55
C ARG A 31 3.51 2.86 -12.39
N ASP A 32 4.68 3.20 -12.93
CA ASP A 32 5.50 2.30 -13.76
C ASP A 32 5.85 1.01 -13.00
N GLU A 33 6.20 1.12 -11.72
CA GLU A 33 6.49 -0.05 -10.87
C GLU A 33 5.25 -0.93 -10.66
N LEU A 34 4.07 -0.32 -10.45
CA LEU A 34 2.82 -1.09 -10.31
C LEU A 34 2.46 -1.80 -11.61
N ASP A 35 2.58 -1.11 -12.74
CA ASP A 35 2.31 -1.68 -14.06
C ASP A 35 3.27 -2.84 -14.38
N ALA A 36 4.56 -2.69 -14.09
CA ALA A 36 5.55 -3.74 -14.25
C ALA A 36 5.23 -4.98 -13.40
N ARG A 37 4.79 -4.79 -12.15
CA ARG A 37 4.39 -5.91 -11.27
C ARG A 37 3.13 -6.60 -11.74
N LEU A 38 2.12 -5.85 -12.18
CA LEU A 38 0.91 -6.41 -12.76
C LEU A 38 1.22 -7.25 -13.99
N HIS A 39 2.06 -6.74 -14.89
CA HIS A 39 2.52 -7.48 -16.06
C HIS A 39 3.25 -8.78 -15.67
N ALA A 40 4.14 -8.75 -14.68
CA ALA A 40 4.81 -9.96 -14.21
C ALA A 40 3.82 -11.00 -13.65
N ILE A 41 2.75 -10.56 -12.98
CA ILE A 41 1.68 -11.45 -12.50
C ILE A 41 0.94 -12.09 -13.69
N GLU A 42 0.54 -11.27 -14.66
CA GLU A 42 -0.21 -11.72 -15.85
C GLU A 42 0.58 -12.74 -16.69
N ASN A 43 1.91 -12.60 -16.75
CA ASN A 43 2.79 -13.52 -17.48
C ASN A 43 3.26 -14.72 -16.64
N GLY A 44 2.85 -14.83 -15.37
CA GLY A 44 3.27 -15.91 -14.48
C GLY A 44 4.74 -15.83 -14.04
N GLU A 45 5.33 -14.64 -14.12
CA GLU A 45 6.72 -14.34 -13.73
C GLU A 45 6.82 -13.91 -12.25
N ALA A 46 5.69 -13.63 -11.60
CA ALA A 46 5.64 -13.20 -10.20
C ALA A 46 5.45 -14.37 -9.22
N GLU A 47 6.20 -14.35 -8.11
CA GLU A 47 5.91 -15.19 -6.95
C GLU A 47 4.80 -14.53 -6.11
N LEU A 48 3.65 -15.20 -6.00
CA LEU A 48 2.55 -14.78 -5.15
C LEU A 48 2.56 -15.57 -3.85
N VAL A 49 2.35 -14.88 -2.74
CA VAL A 49 2.19 -15.50 -1.42
C VAL A 49 0.85 -15.09 -0.82
N GLU A 50 0.23 -16.02 -0.11
CA GLU A 50 -0.96 -15.70 0.67
C GLU A 50 -0.65 -14.63 1.71
N TRP A 51 -1.62 -13.76 1.97
CA TRP A 51 -1.43 -12.61 2.86
C TRP A 51 -0.98 -13.01 4.26
N ASP A 52 -1.55 -14.08 4.81
CA ASP A 52 -1.16 -14.62 6.11
C ASP A 52 0.30 -15.11 6.13
N GLU A 53 0.80 -15.63 5.01
CA GLU A 53 2.20 -16.02 4.87
C GLU A 53 3.13 -14.80 4.81
N ALA A 54 2.74 -13.76 4.08
CA ALA A 54 3.49 -12.50 4.06
C ALA A 54 3.62 -11.90 5.49
N LEU A 55 2.52 -11.86 6.25
CA LEU A 55 2.54 -11.39 7.64
C LEU A 55 3.43 -12.25 8.54
N ARG A 56 3.42 -13.58 8.36
CA ARG A 56 4.31 -14.49 9.10
C ARG A 56 5.78 -14.20 8.81
N ARG A 57 6.15 -13.87 7.56
CA ARG A 57 7.53 -13.51 7.17
C ARG A 57 7.98 -12.20 7.79
N MET A 58 7.11 -11.17 7.83
CA MET A 58 7.43 -9.85 8.40
C MET A 58 7.58 -9.82 9.92
N ARG A 59 7.01 -10.80 10.63
CA ARG A 59 7.06 -10.89 12.11
C ARG A 59 8.31 -11.62 12.63
N ARG A 60 9.13 -12.19 11.75
CA ARG A 60 10.42 -12.81 12.10
C ARG A 60 11.53 -11.76 12.06
#